data_AF-A0A8T4V8T0-F1
#
_entry.id   AF-A0A8T4V8T0-F1
#
_cell.length_a   1.000
_cell.length_b   1.000
_cell.length_c   1.000
_cell.angle_alpha   90.00
_cell.angle_beta   90.00
_cell.angle_gamma   90.00
#
_symmetry.space_group_name_H-M   'P 1'
#
loop_
_entity.id
_entity.type
_entity.pdbx_description
1 polymer ?
#
loop_
_entity_poly.entity_id
_entity_poly.type
_entity_poly.pdbx_seq_one_letter_code
_entity_poly.pdbx_strand_id
1 'polypeptide(L)'
;MSAEIFIVNLVKIISVVVAGHIILTKIIPLLDNILKGLIKDNKVVDGFTSLLGILVIVLASVKIIEFAIATGNKVIGYLDVLKPGLELILSLVPYFGYLFGALVLIIAVRSFKK
;
A
#
# COMPACT_ATOMS: atom_id res chain seq x y z
N MET A 1 -1.77 19.71 -26.05
CA MET A 1 -2.66 19.12 -25.03
C MET A 1 -2.42 17.63 -24.78
N SER A 2 -2.17 16.78 -25.80
CA SER A 2 -1.97 15.33 -25.60
C SER A 2 -0.59 14.93 -25.03
N ALA A 3 0.49 15.61 -25.44
CA ALA A 3 1.85 15.24 -25.02
C ALA A 3 2.14 15.56 -23.54
N GLU A 4 1.69 16.70 -23.03
CA GLU A 4 1.87 17.08 -21.61
C GLU A 4 1.14 16.11 -20.67
N ILE A 5 -0.08 15.71 -21.01
CA ILE A 5 -0.87 14.75 -20.21
C ILE A 5 -0.18 13.38 -20.19
N PHE A 6 0.36 12.96 -21.33
CA PHE A 6 1.11 11.71 -21.41
C PHE A 6 2.37 11.73 -20.54
N ILE A 7 3.17 12.81 -20.62
CA ILE A 7 4.39 12.97 -19.82
C ILE A 7 4.06 13.02 -18.32
N VAL A 8 3.03 13.77 -17.92
CA VAL A 8 2.60 13.86 -16.52
C VAL A 8 2.14 12.50 -16.00
N ASN A 9 1.40 11.72 -16.79
CA ASN A 9 0.98 10.37 -16.39
C ASN A 9 2.17 9.42 -16.24
N LEU A 10 3.15 9.51 -17.13
CA LEU A 10 4.35 8.68 -17.09
C LEU A 10 5.20 8.99 -15.84
N VAL A 11 5.36 10.27 -15.49
CA VAL A 11 6.03 10.71 -14.26
C VAL A 11 5.30 10.23 -13.00
N LYS A 12 3.96 10.26 -12.99
CA LYS A 12 3.14 9.76 -11.87
C LYS A 12 3.33 8.25 -11.66
N ILE A 13 3.32 7.45 -12.72
CA ILE A 13 3.56 6.00 -12.63
C ILE A 13 4.94 5.73 -12.05
N ILE A 14 5.99 6.39 -12.56
CA ILE A 14 7.35 6.26 -12.03
C ILE A 14 7.39 6.63 -10.55
N SER A 15 6.71 7.71 -10.17
CA SER A 15 6.65 8.18 -8.78
C SER A 15 5.96 7.16 -7.86
N VAL A 16 4.88 6.50 -8.29
CA VAL A 16 4.21 5.43 -7.53
C VAL A 16 5.13 4.22 -7.36
N VAL A 17 5.84 3.82 -8.41
CA VAL A 17 6.78 2.69 -8.37
C VAL A 17 7.94 2.99 -7.41
N VAL A 18 8.54 4.17 -7.53
CA VAL A 18 9.64 4.62 -6.65
C VAL A 18 9.16 4.72 -5.20
N ALA A 19 7.99 5.32 -4.96
CA ALA A 19 7.41 5.41 -3.62
C ALA A 19 7.14 4.04 -3.02
N GLY A 20 6.53 3.12 -3.79
CA GLY A 20 6.28 1.74 -3.36
C GLY A 20 7.57 1.02 -3.00
N HIS A 21 8.61 1.15 -3.82
CA HIS A 21 9.92 0.56 -3.55
C HIS A 21 10.55 1.11 -2.26
N ILE A 22 10.52 2.43 -2.06
CA ILE A 22 11.04 3.06 -0.83
C ILE A 22 10.27 2.58 0.41
N ILE A 23 8.94 2.47 0.31
CA ILE A 23 8.12 2.00 1.42
C ILE A 23 8.50 0.55 1.79
N LEU A 24 8.59 -0.34 0.80
CA LEU A 24 8.94 -1.76 1.02
C LEU A 24 10.35 -1.96 1.56
N THR A 25 11.33 -1.18 1.09
CA THR A 25 12.75 -1.38 1.43
C THR A 25 13.21 -0.60 2.65
N LYS A 26 12.60 0.54 2.95
CA LYS A 26 13.02 1.39 4.08
C LYS A 26 11.96 1.51 5.16
N ILE A 27 10.70 1.82 4.81
CA ILE A 27 9.68 2.12 5.81
C ILE A 27 9.17 0.86 6.51
N ILE A 28 8.88 -0.21 5.76
CA ILE A 28 8.39 -1.46 6.33
C ILE A 28 9.42 -2.11 7.27
N PRO A 29 10.71 -2.25 6.93
CA PRO A 29 11.70 -2.81 7.85
C PRO A 29 11.93 -1.92 9.08
N LEU A 30 11.78 -0.60 8.93
CA LEU A 30 11.90 0.33 10.05
C LEU A 30 10.71 0.22 10.99
N LEU A 31 9.49 0.05 10.46
CA LEU A 31 8.30 -0.33 11.22
C LEU A 31 8.50 -1.68 11.92
N ASP A 32 8.98 -2.71 11.23
CA ASP A 32 9.25 -4.03 11.80
C ASP A 32 10.16 -3.95 13.04
N ASN A 33 11.25 -3.20 12.93
CA ASN A 33 12.18 -2.98 14.04
C ASN A 33 11.52 -2.24 15.23
N ILE A 34 10.72 -1.21 14.96
CA ILE A 34 9.98 -0.47 15.99
C ILE A 34 8.96 -1.41 16.67
N LEU A 35 8.23 -2.18 15.87
CA LEU A 35 7.20 -3.11 16.34
C LEU A 35 7.78 -4.27 17.14
N LYS A 36 8.93 -4.84 16.74
CA LYS A 36 9.65 -5.85 17.54
C LYS A 36 10.14 -5.30 18.88
N GLY A 37 10.50 -4.01 18.94
CA GLY A 37 10.78 -3.34 20.20
C GLY A 37 9.54 -3.18 21.11
N LEU A 38 8.35 -3.14 20.52
CA LEU A 38 7.08 -2.85 21.21
C LEU A 38 6.18 -4.08 21.42
N ILE A 39 6.38 -5.17 20.70
CA ILE A 39 5.58 -6.40 20.77
C ILE A 39 6.57 -7.55 20.92
N LYS A 40 6.48 -8.27 22.04
CA LYS A 40 7.40 -9.38 22.36
C LYS A 40 7.18 -10.63 21.48
N ASP A 41 6.01 -10.72 20.84
CA ASP A 41 5.68 -11.82 19.94
C ASP A 41 6.12 -11.51 18.50
N ASN A 42 7.27 -12.08 18.12
CA ASN A 42 7.85 -11.89 16.79
C ASN A 42 6.95 -12.41 15.68
N LYS A 43 6.14 -13.45 15.91
CA LYS A 43 5.26 -14.00 14.86
C LYS A 43 4.14 -13.03 14.49
N VAL A 44 3.61 -12.32 15.48
CA VAL A 44 2.59 -11.29 15.27
C VAL A 44 3.15 -10.11 14.50
N VAL A 45 4.38 -9.69 14.84
CA VAL A 45 5.04 -8.58 14.14
C VAL A 45 5.38 -8.96 12.70
N ASP A 46 5.98 -10.13 12.47
CA ASP A 46 6.33 -10.58 11.12
C ASP A 46 5.07 -10.72 10.23
N GLY A 47 3.98 -11.26 10.77
CA GLY A 47 2.70 -11.35 10.07
C GLY A 47 2.11 -9.98 9.73
N PHE A 48 2.19 -9.03 10.66
CA PHE A 48 1.73 -7.66 10.44
C PHE A 48 2.57 -6.92 9.39
N THR A 49 3.90 -7.02 9.48
CA THR A 49 4.85 -6.44 8.52
C THR A 49 4.66 -7.02 7.12
N SER A 50 4.41 -8.33 7.01
CA SER A 50 4.13 -9.01 5.74
C SER A 50 2.81 -8.55 5.12
N LEU A 51 1.74 -8.46 5.93
CA LEU A 51 0.45 -7.91 5.52
C LEU A 51 0.57 -6.48 5.01
N LEU A 52 1.38 -5.65 5.67
CA LEU A 52 1.72 -4.30 5.21
C LEU A 52 2.42 -4.28 3.87
N GLY A 53 3.39 -5.18 3.66
CA GLY A 53 4.09 -5.31 2.38
C GLY A 53 3.14 -5.64 1.23
N ILE A 54 2.26 -6.61 1.46
CA ILE A 54 1.21 -6.99 0.50
C ILE A 54 0.31 -5.79 0.20
N LEU A 55 -0.14 -5.07 1.22
CA LEU A 55 -0.98 -3.88 1.04
C LEU A 55 -0.33 -2.83 0.14
N VAL A 56 0.95 -2.53 0.38
CA VAL A 56 1.70 -1.52 -0.40
C VAL A 56 1.80 -1.93 -1.86
N ILE A 57 2.08 -3.21 -2.13
CA ILE A 57 2.12 -3.75 -3.49
C ILE A 57 0.76 -3.64 -4.17
N VAL A 58 -0.32 -3.98 -3.47
CA VAL A 58 -1.65 -3.88 -4.06
C VAL A 58 -2.03 -2.44 -4.34
N LEU A 59 -1.82 -1.51 -3.39
CA LEU A 59 -2.12 -0.09 -3.60
C LEU A 59 -1.33 0.50 -4.77
N ALA A 60 -0.05 0.15 -4.89
CA ALA A 60 0.76 0.55 -6.05
C ALA A 60 0.18 0.00 -7.36
N SER A 61 -0.21 -1.28 -7.37
CA SER A 61 -0.80 -1.94 -8.54
C SER A 61 -2.13 -1.31 -8.94
N VAL A 62 -3.02 -1.03 -7.98
CA VAL A 62 -4.29 -0.34 -8.20
C VAL A 62 -4.06 1.03 -8.84
N LYS A 63 -3.13 1.83 -8.29
CA LYS A 63 -2.83 3.17 -8.82
C LYS A 63 -2.29 3.10 -10.24
N ILE A 64 -1.42 2.13 -10.54
CA ILE A 64 -0.89 1.92 -11.89
C ILE A 64 -2.03 1.55 -12.87
N ILE A 65 -2.97 0.69 -12.44
CA ILE A 65 -4.13 0.29 -13.24
C ILE A 65 -5.07 1.48 -13.49
N GLU A 66 -5.36 2.29 -12.45
CA GLU A 66 -6.15 3.53 -12.60
C GLU A 66 -5.50 4.48 -13.62
N PHE A 67 -4.17 4.65 -13.58
CA PHE A 67 -3.44 5.45 -14.57
C PHE A 67 -3.52 4.87 -15.97
N ALA A 68 -3.42 3.54 -16.11
CA ALA A 68 -3.52 2.87 -17.40
C ALA A 68 -4.90 3.05 -18.04
N ILE A 69 -5.97 2.94 -17.25
CA ILE A 69 -7.36 3.19 -17.69
C ILE A 69 -7.54 4.65 -18.12
N ALA A 70 -7.03 5.60 -17.33
CA ALA A 70 -7.13 7.03 -17.62
C ALA A 70 -6.42 7.46 -18.91
N THR A 71 -5.48 6.67 -19.42
CA THR A 71 -4.71 6.97 -20.63
C THR A 71 -5.42 6.49 -21.92
N GLY A 72 -6.64 5.94 -21.81
CA GLY A 72 -7.55 5.71 -22.95
C GLY A 72 -7.12 4.61 -23.93
N ASN A 73 -6.15 3.78 -23.56
CA ASN A 73 -5.60 2.76 -24.46
C ASN A 73 -6.51 1.51 -24.49
N LYS A 74 -6.64 0.85 -25.65
CA LYS A 74 -7.51 -0.33 -25.89
C LYS A 74 -7.25 -1.55 -24.97
N VAL A 75 -6.26 -1.47 -24.10
CA VAL A 75 -5.95 -2.39 -22.98
C VAL A 75 -7.09 -2.42 -21.93
N ILE A 76 -7.99 -1.42 -21.94
CA ILE A 76 -9.15 -1.31 -21.02
C ILE A 76 -10.03 -2.57 -21.00
N GLY A 77 -10.21 -3.28 -22.12
CA GLY A 77 -11.02 -4.51 -22.13
C GLY A 77 -10.46 -5.66 -21.28
N TYR A 78 -9.13 -5.75 -21.13
CA TYR A 78 -8.48 -6.74 -20.26
C TYR A 78 -8.40 -6.27 -18.80
N LEU A 79 -8.31 -4.96 -18.57
CA LEU A 79 -8.30 -4.36 -17.23
C LEU A 79 -9.69 -4.30 -16.59
N ASP A 80 -10.77 -4.24 -17.39
CA ASP A 80 -12.15 -4.31 -16.88
C ASP A 80 -12.49 -5.67 -16.24
N VAL A 81 -11.83 -6.76 -16.66
CA VAL A 81 -11.97 -8.07 -16.00
C VAL A 81 -11.28 -8.08 -14.63
N LEU A 82 -10.26 -7.23 -14.45
CA LEU A 82 -9.52 -7.08 -13.20
C LEU A 82 -10.20 -6.11 -12.22
N LYS A 83 -11.10 -5.22 -12.67
CA LYS A 83 -11.86 -4.28 -11.83
C LYS A 83 -12.51 -4.93 -10.60
N PRO A 84 -13.32 -6.00 -10.71
CA PRO A 84 -13.96 -6.59 -9.54
C PRO A 84 -12.95 -7.17 -8.54
N GLY A 85 -11.82 -7.70 -9.02
CA GLY A 85 -10.71 -8.12 -8.16
C GLY A 85 -10.03 -6.95 -7.48
N LEU A 86 -9.87 -5.83 -8.19
CA LEU A 86 -9.31 -4.59 -7.67
C LEU A 86 -10.21 -3.96 -6.60
N GLU A 87 -11.52 -3.92 -6.84
CA GLU A 87 -12.54 -3.43 -5.91
C GLU A 87 -12.60 -4.27 -4.64
N LEU A 88 -12.49 -5.59 -4.76
CA LEU A 88 -12.36 -6.48 -3.61
C LEU A 88 -11.15 -6.13 -2.74
N ILE A 89 -9.99 -5.89 -3.34
CA ILE A 89 -8.81 -5.54 -2.54
C ILE A 89 -8.90 -4.11 -2.00
N LEU A 90 -9.47 -3.18 -2.77
CA LEU A 90 -9.74 -1.82 -2.30
C LEU A 90 -10.73 -1.82 -1.12
N SER A 91 -11.70 -2.73 -1.09
CA SER A 91 -12.62 -2.89 0.03
C SER A 91 -11.93 -3.37 1.31
N LEU A 92 -10.73 -3.97 1.21
CA LEU A 92 -9.91 -4.38 2.35
C LEU A 92 -9.08 -3.23 2.92
N VAL A 93 -8.78 -2.18 2.14
CA VAL A 93 -7.97 -1.02 2.56
C VAL A 93 -8.47 -0.35 3.85
N PRO A 94 -9.79 -0.12 4.07
CA PRO A 94 -10.30 0.42 5.33
C PRO A 94 -9.96 -0.45 6.54
N TYR A 95 -9.94 -1.78 6.38
CA TYR A 95 -9.58 -2.73 7.45
C TYR A 95 -8.11 -2.61 7.85
N PHE A 96 -7.22 -2.24 6.92
CA PHE A 96 -5.85 -1.89 7.26
C PHE A 96 -5.75 -0.59 8.06
N GLY A 97 -6.66 0.37 7.84
CA GLY A 97 -6.79 1.57 8.68
C GLY A 97 -7.13 1.22 10.14
N TYR A 98 -8.03 0.26 10.36
CA TYR A 98 -8.34 -0.26 11.69
C TYR A 98 -7.16 -1.02 12.32
N LEU A 99 -6.38 -1.75 11.51
CA LEU A 99 -5.14 -2.41 11.95
C LEU A 99 -4.08 -1.40 12.42
N PHE A 100 -3.87 -0.30 11.68
CA PHE A 100 -3.03 0.80 12.12
C PHE A 100 -3.57 1.48 13.38
N GLY A 101 -4.88 1.72 13.46
CA GLY A 101 -5.52 2.29 14.65
C GLY A 101 -5.35 1.41 15.88
N ALA A 102 -5.50 0.09 15.74
CA ALA A 102 -5.26 -0.88 16.80
C ALA A 102 -3.79 -0.85 17.25
N LEU A 103 -2.84 -0.70 16.32
CA LEU A 103 -1.43 -0.59 16.65
C LEU A 103 -1.09 0.71 17.39
N VAL A 104 -1.61 1.84 16.93
CA VAL A 104 -1.45 3.12 17.62
C VAL A 104 -2.04 3.05 19.02
N LEU A 105 -3.21 2.43 19.19
CA LEU A 105 -3.82 2.19 20.50
C LEU A 105 -2.95 1.29 21.39
N ILE A 106 -2.41 0.19 20.87
CA ILE A 106 -1.52 -0.70 21.63
C ILE A 106 -0.27 0.06 22.09
N ILE A 107 0.32 0.88 21.22
CA ILE A 107 1.49 1.72 21.53
C ILE A 107 1.12 2.76 22.59
N ALA A 108 0.01 3.46 22.42
CA ALA A 108 -0.46 4.48 23.35
C ALA A 108 -0.74 3.87 24.73
N VAL A 109 -1.51 2.79 24.81
CA VAL A 109 -1.83 2.10 26.08
C VAL A 109 -0.58 1.58 26.77
N ARG A 110 0.42 1.09 26.02
CA ARG A 110 1.68 0.62 26.59
C ARG A 110 2.58 1.77 27.06
N SER A 111 2.53 2.91 26.38
CA SER A 111 3.23 4.13 26.77
C SER A 111 2.63 4.79 28.02
N PHE A 112 1.33 4.66 28.25
CA PHE A 112 0.64 5.12 29.47
C PHE A 112 0.77 4.16 30.67
N LYS A 113 1.19 2.91 30.44
CA LYS A 113 1.46 1.92 31.50
C LYS A 113 2.92 1.92 32.01
N LYS A 114 3.79 2.75 31.42
CA LYS A 114 5.10 3.10 31.98
C LYS A 114 4.95 4.36 32.82
#